data_AF-A0A409Y1H3-F1
#
_entry.id   AF-A0A409Y1H3-F1
#
_cell.length_a   1.000
_cell.length_b   1.000
_cell.length_c   1.000
_cell.angle_alpha   90.00
_cell.angle_beta   90.00
_cell.angle_gamma   90.00
#
_symmetry.space_group_name_H-M   'P 1'
#
loop_
_entity.id
_entity.type
_entity.pdbx_description
1 polymer ?
#
loop_
_entity_poly.entity_id
_entity_poly.type
_entity_poly.pdbx_seq_one_letter_code
_entity_poly.pdbx_strand_id
1 'polypeptide(L)'
;MSIYSFNPFRAAAYLWRSRRVDIVPIPKKGNIYPLYNGKPSFIARWALVFLSLDVMYMTSMTYECLNGNDLFPNLFKNVRKDKPEEVQSASSNPPSLSAEASESKSMSKRVAFTAFHVGMGGLIAVWLLSQRTSWVRSMAVLRPPASKPNAPAKLFIEVAGHPNGYGHPFNIRDCSLMGYSEANNIMLVNTGTEGKFAFYPLGAMIGGKQMPSTGDLAKINMLKVWKALGGKVDLYLPSEIKGKSDSQGLSPPNPASMDNLNFILIDRSGDLVDEWRTAFAKHVPGEIQANFKMITTLLSDLEGEDKIFDCIVSPANSYGRLDGGFDYFLAETLSPDDVDAVTKHAQSILYKKWRGYAPPGTCTMVPLEGSSFHENAHKCSYIALCPTMRVPERVTWNREIVYNAMWSLLVSLDQHNRSEEGKCIRKVLMTGLGIATGGISAKKCAQQMALAVRDFVDACANPEQWSSMEWDDALPYAEDVRKTHKL
;
A
#
# COMPACT_ATOMS: atom_id res chain seq x y z
N MET A 1 13.75 -5.76 -8.52
CA MET A 1 12.48 -6.49 -8.31
C MET A 1 12.11 -7.15 -9.62
N SER A 2 12.07 -8.48 -9.62
CA SER A 2 11.72 -9.30 -10.80
C SER A 2 10.27 -9.74 -10.67
N ILE A 3 9.55 -9.87 -11.80
CA ILE A 3 8.15 -10.34 -11.86
C ILE A 3 8.02 -11.80 -11.40
N TYR A 4 9.17 -12.49 -11.35
CA TYR A 4 9.33 -13.80 -10.76
C TYR A 4 10.33 -13.67 -9.63
N SER A 5 10.01 -14.15 -8.42
CA SER A 5 11.07 -14.58 -7.49
C SER A 5 12.11 -15.40 -8.25
N PHE A 6 13.40 -15.37 -7.85
CA PHE A 6 14.49 -16.04 -8.59
C PHE A 6 14.23 -17.56 -8.68
N ASN A 7 13.45 -17.96 -9.69
CA ASN A 7 12.96 -19.30 -9.92
C ASN A 7 13.17 -19.62 -11.41
N PRO A 8 14.31 -20.25 -11.74
CA PRO A 8 14.70 -20.48 -13.13
C PRO A 8 13.76 -21.46 -13.86
N PHE A 9 13.08 -22.36 -13.15
CA PHE A 9 12.10 -23.27 -13.76
C PHE A 9 10.83 -22.54 -14.22
N ARG A 10 10.31 -21.61 -13.42
CA ARG A 10 9.20 -20.73 -13.83
C ARG A 10 9.60 -19.84 -15.00
N ALA A 11 10.83 -19.30 -14.98
CA ALA A 11 11.38 -18.50 -16.06
C ALA A 11 11.53 -19.31 -17.37
N ALA A 12 12.02 -20.55 -17.29
CA ALA A 12 12.10 -21.46 -18.44
C ALA A 12 10.72 -21.78 -19.01
N ALA A 13 9.75 -22.13 -18.15
CA ALA A 13 8.38 -22.40 -18.56
C ALA A 13 7.67 -21.18 -19.15
N TYR A 14 8.04 -19.97 -18.72
CA TYR A 14 7.57 -18.73 -19.32
C TYR A 14 8.17 -18.52 -20.71
N LEU A 15 9.50 -18.61 -20.84
CA LEU A 15 10.20 -18.49 -22.13
C LEU A 15 9.72 -19.51 -23.15
N TRP A 16 9.42 -20.73 -22.72
CA TRP A 16 8.86 -21.76 -23.57
C TRP A 16 7.48 -21.39 -24.12
N ARG A 17 6.64 -20.75 -23.30
CA ARG A 17 5.31 -20.28 -23.71
C ARG A 17 5.38 -19.05 -24.60
N SER A 18 6.20 -18.06 -24.25
CA SER A 18 6.31 -16.82 -25.02
C SER A 18 6.87 -17.03 -26.43
N ARG A 19 7.72 -18.05 -26.63
CA ARG A 19 8.20 -18.47 -27.97
C ARG A 19 7.09 -18.92 -28.93
N ARG A 20 5.91 -19.29 -28.42
CA ARG A 20 4.78 -19.75 -29.25
C ARG A 20 3.92 -18.61 -29.77
N VAL A 21 4.15 -17.39 -29.30
CA VAL A 21 3.39 -16.22 -29.72
C VAL A 21 4.16 -15.51 -30.82
N ASP A 22 3.49 -15.28 -31.95
CA ASP A 22 4.10 -14.59 -33.09
C ASP A 22 4.55 -13.17 -32.72
N ILE A 23 5.67 -12.76 -33.30
CA ILE A 23 6.19 -11.40 -33.22
C ILE A 23 5.92 -10.76 -34.58
N VAL A 24 4.99 -9.80 -34.62
CA VAL A 24 4.54 -9.17 -35.87
C VAL A 24 4.86 -7.68 -35.89
N PRO A 25 5.01 -7.06 -37.07
CA PRO A 25 5.13 -5.61 -37.18
C PRO A 25 3.89 -4.93 -36.60
N ILE A 26 4.10 -3.92 -35.74
CA ILE A 26 3.02 -3.07 -35.25
C ILE A 26 2.57 -2.18 -36.41
N PRO A 27 1.28 -2.17 -36.77
CA PRO A 27 0.79 -1.34 -37.86
C PRO A 27 1.18 0.13 -37.65
N LYS A 28 1.47 0.86 -38.74
CA LYS A 28 1.75 2.31 -38.71
C LYS A 28 0.60 3.17 -39.28
N LYS A 29 -0.35 2.53 -39.96
CA LYS A 29 -1.52 3.15 -40.60
C LYS A 29 -2.79 2.51 -40.04
N GLY A 30 -3.84 3.32 -39.90
CA GLY A 30 -5.13 2.90 -39.32
C GLY A 30 -5.45 3.61 -38.00
N ASN A 31 -6.58 3.25 -37.39
CA ASN A 31 -7.04 3.83 -36.11
C ASN A 31 -6.28 3.20 -34.93
N ILE A 32 -5.00 3.59 -34.79
CA ILE A 32 -4.08 3.06 -33.79
C ILE A 32 -4.02 3.99 -32.61
N TYR A 33 -4.28 3.43 -31.44
CA TYR A 33 -4.26 4.15 -30.18
C TYR A 33 -2.99 3.80 -29.38
N PRO A 34 -2.10 4.78 -29.08
CA PRO A 34 -0.90 4.54 -28.28
C PRO A 34 -1.28 4.38 -26.81
N LEU A 35 -1.50 3.14 -26.38
CA LEU A 35 -1.97 2.81 -25.05
C LEU A 35 -0.90 3.07 -23.98
N TYR A 36 0.33 2.63 -24.20
CA TYR A 36 1.42 2.74 -23.25
C TYR A 36 2.76 2.96 -23.95
N ASN A 37 3.61 3.82 -23.38
CA ASN A 37 5.03 3.90 -23.73
C ASN A 37 5.83 4.26 -22.47
N GLY A 38 6.78 3.39 -22.11
CA GLY A 38 7.57 3.54 -20.91
C GLY A 38 8.92 2.84 -20.99
N LYS A 39 9.70 2.97 -19.90
CA LYS A 39 11.01 2.32 -19.80
C LYS A 39 10.84 0.95 -19.13
N PRO A 40 11.31 -0.14 -19.77
CA PRO A 40 11.40 -1.44 -19.10
C PRO A 40 12.27 -1.36 -17.85
N SER A 41 12.16 -2.37 -16.97
CA SER A 41 12.99 -2.45 -15.77
C SER A 41 14.49 -2.38 -16.09
N PHE A 42 15.27 -1.89 -15.12
CA PHE A 42 16.72 -1.81 -15.25
C PHE A 42 17.32 -3.16 -15.65
N ILE A 43 16.91 -4.24 -14.98
CA ILE A 43 17.39 -5.60 -15.26
C ILE A 43 17.03 -6.01 -16.70
N ALA A 44 15.80 -5.78 -17.17
CA ALA A 44 15.40 -6.15 -18.53
C ALA A 44 16.18 -5.39 -19.61
N ARG A 45 16.51 -4.11 -19.38
CA ARG A 45 17.31 -3.29 -20.29
C ARG A 45 18.75 -3.79 -20.40
N TRP A 46 19.35 -4.12 -19.28
CA TRP A 46 20.75 -4.54 -19.17
C TRP A 46 20.97 -6.05 -19.24
N ALA A 47 19.89 -6.85 -19.41
CA ALA A 47 19.94 -8.31 -19.38
C ALA A 47 21.01 -8.92 -20.31
N LEU A 48 21.17 -8.40 -21.53
CA LEU A 48 22.18 -8.90 -22.47
C LEU A 48 23.60 -8.57 -22.03
N VAL A 49 23.83 -7.40 -21.42
CA VAL A 49 25.14 -7.03 -20.88
C VAL A 49 25.50 -7.93 -19.70
N PHE A 50 24.56 -8.17 -18.79
CA PHE A 50 24.77 -9.10 -17.68
C PHE A 50 24.99 -10.53 -18.16
N LEU A 51 24.26 -10.96 -19.18
CA LEU A 51 24.47 -12.27 -19.80
C LEU A 51 25.86 -12.37 -20.45
N SER A 52 26.34 -11.32 -21.12
CA SER A 52 27.69 -11.29 -21.68
C SER A 52 28.75 -11.38 -20.59
N LEU A 53 28.61 -10.63 -19.49
CA LEU A 53 29.53 -10.69 -18.35
C LEU A 53 29.53 -12.07 -17.68
N ASP A 54 28.35 -12.68 -17.52
CA ASP A 54 28.20 -14.04 -17.01
C ASP A 54 28.93 -15.03 -17.93
N VAL A 55 28.64 -15.05 -19.23
CA VAL A 55 29.30 -15.95 -20.19
C VAL A 55 30.82 -15.76 -20.20
N MET A 56 31.31 -14.52 -20.17
CA MET A 56 32.75 -14.22 -20.10
C MET A 56 33.39 -14.78 -18.83
N TYR A 57 32.79 -14.50 -17.67
CA TYR A 57 33.27 -14.97 -16.37
C TYR A 57 33.26 -16.50 -16.29
N MET A 58 32.16 -17.12 -16.71
CA MET A 58 31.95 -18.57 -16.66
C MET A 58 32.87 -19.32 -17.63
N THR A 59 33.10 -18.77 -18.82
CA THR A 59 34.04 -19.35 -19.79
C THR A 59 35.47 -19.26 -19.27
N SER A 60 35.87 -18.13 -18.69
CA SER A 60 37.20 -17.97 -18.09
C SER A 60 37.41 -18.91 -16.91
N MET A 61 36.46 -18.98 -15.98
CA MET A 61 36.49 -19.90 -14.82
C MET A 61 36.58 -21.37 -15.26
N THR A 62 35.80 -21.76 -16.27
CA THR A 62 35.78 -23.13 -16.80
C THR A 62 37.09 -23.47 -17.49
N TYR A 63 37.61 -22.56 -18.31
CA TYR A 63 38.89 -22.73 -19.01
C TYR A 63 40.03 -22.91 -18.01
N GLU A 64 40.14 -22.04 -17.00
CA GLU A 64 41.14 -22.14 -15.94
C GLU A 64 40.97 -23.40 -15.10
N CYS A 65 39.74 -23.79 -14.76
CA CYS A 65 39.51 -25.00 -13.98
C CYS A 65 39.86 -26.27 -14.76
N LEU A 66 39.65 -26.31 -16.08
CA LEU A 66 39.96 -27.47 -16.92
C LEU A 66 41.43 -27.53 -17.34
N ASN A 67 42.08 -26.38 -17.57
CA ASN A 67 43.48 -26.32 -18.01
C ASN A 67 44.49 -26.10 -16.88
N GLY A 68 44.12 -25.43 -15.78
CA GLY A 68 44.97 -25.12 -14.63
C GLY A 68 44.58 -25.85 -13.33
N ASN A 69 45.56 -26.24 -12.51
CA ASN A 69 45.33 -27.02 -11.28
C ASN A 69 44.59 -26.25 -10.15
N ASP A 70 44.31 -24.95 -10.33
CA ASP A 70 43.71 -24.10 -9.32
C ASP A 70 42.20 -23.88 -9.54
N LEU A 71 41.41 -24.02 -8.47
CA LEU A 71 39.94 -23.91 -8.49
C LEU A 71 39.42 -22.47 -8.33
N PHE A 72 40.31 -21.53 -8.03
CA PHE A 72 39.98 -20.12 -7.84
C PHE A 72 40.98 -19.27 -8.61
N PRO A 73 40.56 -18.55 -9.66
CA PRO A 73 41.42 -17.54 -10.24
C PRO A 73 41.58 -16.43 -9.21
N ASN A 74 42.77 -16.32 -8.63
CA ASN A 74 43.17 -15.08 -7.96
C ASN A 74 43.32 -14.01 -9.06
N LEU A 75 42.22 -13.31 -9.37
CA LEU A 75 42.16 -12.23 -10.37
C LEU A 75 43.23 -11.14 -10.15
N PHE A 76 43.80 -11.05 -8.94
CA PHE A 76 44.82 -10.08 -8.57
C PHE A 76 46.26 -10.62 -8.51
N LYS A 77 46.50 -11.91 -8.79
CA LYS A 77 47.85 -12.49 -8.69
C LYS A 77 48.82 -11.88 -9.71
N ASN A 78 48.31 -11.44 -10.86
CA ASN A 78 49.11 -10.86 -11.94
C ASN A 78 49.26 -9.33 -11.85
N VAL A 79 48.59 -8.66 -10.90
CA VAL A 79 48.67 -7.19 -10.74
C VAL A 79 49.89 -6.77 -9.89
N ARG A 80 50.64 -7.72 -9.32
CA ARG A 80 51.77 -7.44 -8.42
C ARG A 80 53.15 -7.81 -8.97
N LYS A 81 53.28 -7.99 -10.28
CA LYS A 81 54.59 -8.08 -10.95
C LYS A 81 54.73 -6.87 -11.86
N ASP A 82 55.32 -5.81 -11.31
CA ASP A 82 56.22 -4.90 -12.03
C ASP A 82 56.67 -3.78 -11.08
N LYS A 83 57.87 -3.94 -10.50
CA LYS A 83 58.88 -2.88 -10.31
C LYS A 83 60.20 -3.49 -9.81
N PRO A 84 61.34 -2.84 -10.11
CA PRO A 84 62.49 -3.47 -10.74
C PRO A 84 63.64 -3.75 -9.77
N GLU A 85 64.63 -4.47 -10.30
CA GLU A 85 65.90 -4.85 -9.69
C GLU A 85 66.59 -3.71 -8.92
N GLU A 86 67.01 -4.04 -7.69
CA GLU A 86 68.12 -3.35 -7.01
C GLU A 86 69.10 -4.39 -6.47
N VAL A 87 70.38 -4.01 -6.53
CA VAL A 87 71.58 -4.85 -6.57
C VAL A 87 71.98 -5.43 -5.21
N GLN A 88 72.35 -6.71 -5.24
CA GLN A 88 73.22 -7.54 -4.37
C GLN A 88 73.73 -7.00 -3.00
N SER A 89 73.59 -7.85 -1.95
CA SER A 89 74.75 -8.38 -1.20
C SER A 89 74.43 -9.64 -0.37
N ALA A 90 75.21 -10.69 -0.64
CA ALA A 90 75.52 -11.94 0.07
C ALA A 90 74.85 -12.30 1.41
N SER A 91 74.34 -13.56 1.51
CA SER A 91 74.66 -14.49 2.59
C SER A 91 74.10 -15.91 2.31
N SER A 92 74.76 -16.89 2.91
CA SER A 92 74.88 -18.33 2.65
C SER A 92 73.69 -19.28 2.93
N ASN A 93 73.68 -20.37 2.15
CA ASN A 93 73.21 -21.76 2.38
C ASN A 93 71.97 -22.23 1.58
N PRO A 94 72.05 -23.41 0.90
CA PRO A 94 70.94 -23.97 0.13
C PRO A 94 70.09 -24.90 1.00
N PRO A 95 68.76 -24.94 0.78
CA PRO A 95 68.08 -26.22 0.92
C PRO A 95 67.19 -26.54 -0.29
N SER A 96 67.45 -27.74 -0.82
CA SER A 96 66.47 -28.69 -1.35
C SER A 96 65.38 -28.17 -2.29
N LEU A 97 65.57 -28.46 -3.58
CA LEU A 97 64.51 -28.74 -4.54
C LEU A 97 63.68 -29.93 -4.04
N SER A 98 62.71 -29.69 -3.16
CA SER A 98 61.53 -30.55 -3.09
C SER A 98 60.49 -29.89 -3.99
N ALA A 99 60.31 -30.46 -5.18
CA ALA A 99 59.17 -30.19 -6.03
C ALA A 99 57.90 -30.36 -5.19
N GLU A 100 57.26 -29.25 -4.84
CA GLU A 100 55.83 -29.27 -4.49
C GLU A 100 55.10 -29.72 -5.76
N ALA A 101 54.95 -31.04 -5.90
CA ALA A 101 54.00 -31.63 -6.81
C ALA A 101 52.64 -31.10 -6.37
N SER A 102 52.15 -30.04 -7.05
CA SER A 102 50.80 -29.55 -6.86
C SER A 102 49.89 -30.75 -7.05
N GLU A 103 49.25 -31.20 -5.98
CA GLU A 103 48.41 -32.37 -5.98
C GLU A 103 47.28 -32.11 -7.00
N SER A 104 47.45 -32.67 -8.21
CA SER A 104 46.52 -32.47 -9.32
C SER A 104 45.16 -32.96 -8.86
N LYS A 105 44.28 -32.02 -8.53
CA LYS A 105 42.94 -32.33 -8.03
C LYS A 105 42.25 -33.27 -9.03
N SER A 106 41.62 -34.32 -8.50
CA SER A 106 40.98 -35.36 -9.29
C SER A 106 40.12 -34.78 -10.41
N MET A 107 40.32 -35.27 -11.64
CA MET A 107 39.59 -34.83 -12.84
C MET A 107 38.07 -34.79 -12.62
N SER A 108 37.52 -35.72 -11.84
CA SER A 108 36.11 -35.76 -11.48
C SER A 108 35.64 -34.51 -10.73
N LYS A 109 36.45 -33.96 -9.82
CA LYS A 109 36.13 -32.72 -9.09
C LYS A 109 36.14 -31.49 -9.99
N ARG A 110 37.08 -31.43 -10.95
CA ARG A 110 37.20 -30.33 -11.93
C ARG A 110 36.03 -30.35 -12.91
N VAL A 111 35.64 -31.53 -13.38
CA VAL A 111 34.44 -31.73 -14.22
C VAL A 111 33.15 -31.39 -13.44
N ALA A 112 33.02 -31.85 -12.20
CA ALA A 112 31.85 -31.54 -11.37
C ALA A 112 31.71 -30.03 -11.09
N PHE A 113 32.82 -29.35 -10.76
CA PHE A 113 32.85 -27.91 -10.55
C PHE A 113 32.47 -27.13 -11.82
N THR A 114 33.03 -27.55 -12.96
CA THR A 114 32.69 -26.98 -14.28
C THR A 114 31.21 -27.15 -14.59
N ALA A 115 30.67 -28.37 -14.42
CA ALA A 115 29.27 -28.66 -14.68
C ALA A 115 28.33 -27.85 -13.78
N PHE A 116 28.67 -27.70 -12.49
CA PHE A 116 27.91 -26.85 -11.56
C PHE A 116 27.87 -25.40 -12.03
N HIS A 117 29.03 -24.86 -12.41
CA HIS A 117 29.16 -23.48 -12.87
C HIS A 117 28.37 -23.27 -14.16
N VAL A 118 28.63 -24.05 -15.21
CA VAL A 118 27.88 -23.96 -16.48
C VAL A 118 26.37 -24.08 -16.24
N GLY A 119 25.95 -24.98 -15.33
CA GLY A 119 24.56 -25.09 -14.89
C GLY A 119 24.03 -23.80 -14.28
N MET A 120 24.75 -23.21 -13.32
CA MET A 120 24.38 -21.96 -12.66
C MET A 120 24.27 -20.78 -13.64
N GLY A 121 25.26 -20.61 -14.52
CA GLY A 121 25.24 -19.59 -15.58
C GLY A 121 24.04 -19.78 -16.51
N GLY A 122 23.71 -21.02 -16.87
CA GLY A 122 22.50 -21.36 -17.61
C GLY A 122 21.20 -20.91 -16.90
N LEU A 123 21.10 -21.12 -15.59
CA LEU A 123 19.95 -20.67 -14.79
C LEU A 123 19.85 -19.13 -14.74
N ILE A 124 20.97 -18.44 -14.57
CA ILE A 124 21.06 -16.97 -14.61
C ILE A 124 20.63 -16.45 -15.99
N ALA A 125 21.12 -17.06 -17.06
CA ALA A 125 20.78 -16.70 -18.43
C ALA A 125 19.27 -16.85 -18.70
N VAL A 126 18.68 -17.99 -18.31
CA VAL A 126 17.24 -18.23 -18.41
C VAL A 126 16.46 -17.15 -17.66
N TRP A 127 16.88 -16.81 -16.44
CA TRP A 127 16.22 -15.78 -15.66
C TRP A 127 16.34 -14.38 -16.30
N LEU A 128 17.53 -13.96 -16.74
CA LEU A 128 17.76 -12.67 -17.39
C LEU A 128 16.95 -12.52 -18.69
N LEU A 129 16.94 -13.58 -19.52
CA LEU A 129 16.15 -13.60 -20.75
C LEU A 129 14.65 -13.51 -20.46
N SER A 130 14.17 -14.20 -19.41
CA SER A 130 12.75 -14.12 -19.01
C SER A 130 12.35 -12.70 -18.63
N GLN A 131 13.21 -11.96 -17.91
CA GLN A 131 12.96 -10.54 -17.60
C GLN A 131 12.91 -9.72 -18.90
N ARG A 132 13.87 -9.92 -19.80
CA ARG A 132 13.90 -9.18 -21.07
C ARG A 132 12.63 -9.42 -21.92
N THR A 133 12.07 -10.62 -21.88
CA THR A 133 10.87 -10.97 -22.67
C THR A 133 9.54 -10.63 -21.99
N SER A 134 9.53 -10.29 -20.70
CA SER A 134 8.29 -10.05 -19.94
C SER A 134 8.02 -8.58 -19.65
N TRP A 135 9.04 -7.73 -19.71
CA TRP A 135 8.90 -6.30 -19.42
C TRP A 135 8.51 -5.50 -20.67
N VAL A 136 7.34 -4.87 -20.61
CA VAL A 136 6.77 -4.07 -21.69
C VAL A 136 7.53 -2.76 -21.86
N ARG A 137 7.75 -2.41 -23.12
CA ARG A 137 8.28 -1.13 -23.60
C ARG A 137 7.14 -0.25 -24.10
N SER A 138 6.28 -0.79 -24.95
CA SER A 138 5.13 -0.07 -25.49
C SER A 138 3.93 -0.98 -25.69
N MET A 139 2.73 -0.38 -25.70
CA MET A 139 1.49 -1.04 -26.10
C MET A 139 0.72 -0.14 -27.06
N ALA A 140 0.19 -0.74 -28.12
CA ALA A 140 -0.66 -0.07 -29.09
C ALA A 140 -1.94 -0.87 -29.29
N VAL A 141 -3.07 -0.19 -29.45
CA VAL A 141 -4.36 -0.85 -29.71
C VAL A 141 -4.88 -0.40 -31.07
N LEU A 142 -5.03 -1.37 -31.98
CA LEU A 142 -5.70 -1.15 -33.26
C LEU A 142 -7.21 -1.33 -33.07
N ARG A 143 -7.95 -0.23 -33.18
CA ARG A 143 -9.41 -0.24 -33.09
C ARG A 143 -10.02 -0.81 -34.38
N PRO A 144 -11.14 -1.53 -34.29
CA PRO A 144 -11.84 -2.00 -35.47
C PRO A 144 -12.32 -0.81 -36.32
N PRO A 145 -12.39 -0.97 -37.66
CA PRO A 145 -12.94 0.06 -38.53
C PRO A 145 -14.43 0.31 -38.22
N ALA A 146 -14.91 1.52 -38.50
CA ALA A 146 -16.31 1.92 -38.23
C ALA A 146 -17.35 1.01 -38.91
N SER A 147 -16.98 0.33 -40.00
CA SER A 147 -17.82 -0.66 -40.70
C SER A 147 -18.04 -1.98 -39.95
N LYS A 148 -17.24 -2.27 -38.90
CA LYS A 148 -17.35 -3.49 -38.08
C LYS A 148 -17.19 -3.15 -36.58
N PRO A 149 -18.12 -2.40 -35.97
CA PRO A 149 -17.98 -1.88 -34.61
C PRO A 149 -17.87 -2.99 -33.54
N ASN A 150 -18.41 -4.19 -33.82
CA ASN A 150 -18.41 -5.30 -32.86
C ASN A 150 -17.13 -6.16 -32.88
N ALA A 151 -16.22 -5.97 -33.85
CA ALA A 151 -14.98 -6.72 -33.91
C ALA A 151 -14.04 -6.36 -32.73
N PRO A 152 -13.32 -7.33 -32.14
CA PRO A 152 -12.44 -7.05 -31.00
C PRO A 152 -11.26 -6.17 -31.43
N ALA A 153 -10.92 -5.18 -30.59
CA ALA A 153 -9.71 -4.40 -30.79
C ALA A 153 -8.46 -5.26 -30.56
N LYS A 154 -7.44 -5.09 -31.41
CA LYS A 154 -6.18 -5.84 -31.31
C LYS A 154 -5.17 -5.05 -30.49
N LEU A 155 -4.69 -5.65 -29.42
CA LEU A 155 -3.60 -5.16 -28.58
C LEU A 155 -2.27 -5.68 -29.13
N PHE A 156 -1.30 -4.80 -29.27
CA PHE A 156 0.09 -5.14 -29.60
C PHE A 156 0.96 -4.81 -28.39
N ILE A 157 1.68 -5.80 -27.86
CA ILE A 157 2.61 -5.63 -26.74
C ILE A 157 4.05 -5.75 -27.24
N GLU A 158 4.80 -4.66 -27.16
CA GLU A 158 6.24 -4.62 -27.44
C GLU A 158 7.01 -4.76 -26.13
N VAL A 159 7.86 -5.77 -26.02
CA VAL A 159 8.69 -6.00 -24.81
C VAL A 159 10.14 -5.59 -25.04
N ALA A 160 10.95 -5.55 -23.98
CA ALA A 160 12.36 -5.14 -24.08
C ALA A 160 13.17 -6.01 -25.05
N GLY A 161 12.80 -7.29 -25.22
CA GLY A 161 13.43 -8.24 -26.12
C GLY A 161 13.08 -8.09 -27.61
N HIS A 162 12.06 -7.32 -27.97
CA HIS A 162 11.65 -7.18 -29.37
C HIS A 162 12.50 -6.16 -30.15
N PRO A 163 12.63 -6.34 -31.48
CA PRO A 163 13.00 -5.26 -32.38
C PRO A 163 12.00 -4.09 -32.27
N ASN A 164 12.49 -2.86 -32.45
CA ASN A 164 11.63 -1.68 -32.34
C ASN A 164 10.49 -1.73 -33.38
N GLY A 165 9.25 -1.54 -32.93
CA GLY A 165 8.06 -1.56 -33.78
C GLY A 165 7.53 -2.97 -34.09
N TYR A 166 7.95 -3.98 -33.34
CA TYR A 166 7.41 -5.34 -33.39
C TYR A 166 6.82 -5.73 -32.04
N GLY A 167 5.69 -6.45 -32.06
CA GLY A 167 4.95 -6.80 -30.86
C GLY A 167 4.18 -8.09 -30.99
N HIS A 168 3.80 -8.64 -29.85
CA HIS A 168 2.86 -9.75 -29.79
C HIS A 168 1.43 -9.24 -30.00
N PRO A 169 0.65 -9.81 -30.93
CA PRO A 169 -0.72 -9.43 -31.16
C PRO A 169 -1.67 -10.26 -30.28
N PHE A 170 -2.57 -9.60 -29.55
CA PHE A 170 -3.60 -10.21 -28.73
C PHE A 170 -4.96 -9.53 -28.98
N ASN A 171 -6.06 -10.21 -28.68
CA ASN A 171 -7.35 -9.54 -28.58
C ASN A 171 -7.47 -8.93 -27.18
N ILE A 172 -7.79 -7.64 -27.10
CA ILE A 172 -7.83 -6.97 -25.79
C ILE A 172 -8.92 -7.54 -24.86
N ARG A 173 -10.02 -8.08 -25.43
CA ARG A 173 -11.12 -8.72 -24.68
C ARG A 173 -10.68 -10.01 -23.96
N ASP A 174 -9.63 -10.65 -24.46
CA ASP A 174 -9.06 -11.87 -23.89
C ASP A 174 -7.96 -11.56 -22.87
N CYS A 175 -7.55 -10.28 -22.79
CA CYS A 175 -6.56 -9.81 -21.85
C CYS A 175 -7.21 -9.26 -20.58
N SER A 176 -6.61 -9.54 -19.43
CA SER A 176 -6.95 -8.90 -18.16
C SER A 176 -5.80 -8.04 -17.64
N LEU A 177 -6.14 -6.91 -17.05
CA LEU A 177 -5.20 -6.02 -16.37
C LEU A 177 -5.30 -6.26 -14.86
N MET A 178 -4.15 -6.45 -14.21
CA MET A 178 -4.07 -6.74 -12.78
C MET A 178 -2.92 -5.98 -12.10
N GLY A 179 -3.07 -5.70 -10.80
CA GLY A 179 -1.98 -5.20 -9.97
C GLY A 179 -0.95 -6.29 -9.64
N TYR A 180 0.30 -5.91 -9.39
CA TYR A 180 1.33 -6.84 -8.91
C TYR A 180 1.39 -6.79 -7.37
N SER A 181 1.09 -7.91 -6.71
CA SER A 181 0.94 -7.99 -5.25
C SER A 181 2.21 -7.69 -4.45
N GLU A 182 3.39 -7.92 -5.03
CA GLU A 182 4.66 -7.73 -4.33
C GLU A 182 5.27 -6.33 -4.55
N ALA A 183 4.74 -5.54 -5.47
CA ALA A 183 5.24 -4.19 -5.72
C ALA A 183 4.14 -3.25 -6.20
N ASN A 184 3.81 -2.27 -5.36
CA ASN A 184 2.77 -1.28 -5.62
C ASN A 184 3.04 -0.39 -6.83
N ASN A 185 4.20 -0.43 -7.47
CA ASN A 185 4.49 0.38 -8.67
C ASN A 185 4.46 -0.42 -9.98
N ILE A 186 4.08 -1.70 -9.96
CA ILE A 186 4.06 -2.56 -11.15
C ILE A 186 2.62 -2.97 -11.47
N MET A 187 2.27 -2.96 -12.75
CA MET A 187 1.04 -3.55 -13.28
C MET A 187 1.36 -4.69 -14.25
N LEU A 188 0.42 -5.61 -14.40
CA LEU A 188 0.54 -6.78 -15.28
C LEU A 188 -0.61 -6.82 -16.27
N VAL A 189 -0.28 -7.08 -17.53
CA VAL A 189 -1.25 -7.58 -18.52
C VAL A 189 -1.15 -9.09 -18.55
N ASN A 190 -2.24 -9.76 -18.20
CA ASN A 190 -2.39 -11.20 -18.32
C ASN A 190 -3.12 -11.51 -19.63
N THR A 191 -2.47 -12.21 -20.54
CA THR A 191 -3.05 -12.59 -21.84
C THR A 191 -3.66 -14.01 -21.81
N GLY A 192 -3.86 -14.57 -20.61
CA GLY A 192 -4.40 -15.91 -20.42
C GLY A 192 -3.31 -16.98 -20.41
N THR A 193 -3.35 -17.91 -21.36
CA THR A 193 -2.41 -19.05 -21.43
C THR A 193 -1.01 -18.65 -21.91
N GLU A 194 -0.91 -17.50 -22.59
CA GLU A 194 0.27 -17.07 -23.34
C GLU A 194 1.29 -16.30 -22.48
N GLY A 195 0.87 -15.74 -21.34
CA GLY A 195 1.79 -15.20 -20.34
C GLY A 195 1.29 -13.94 -19.63
N LYS A 196 2.16 -13.43 -18.75
CA LYS A 196 1.97 -12.15 -18.07
C LYS A 196 3.08 -11.19 -18.48
N PHE A 197 2.72 -9.94 -18.75
CA PHE A 197 3.64 -8.89 -19.18
C PHE A 197 3.59 -7.74 -18.19
N ALA A 198 4.74 -7.34 -17.65
CA ALA A 198 4.81 -6.31 -16.62
C ALA A 198 5.27 -4.96 -17.15
N PHE A 199 4.79 -3.91 -16.52
CA PHE A 199 5.15 -2.55 -16.88
C PHE A 199 5.05 -1.60 -15.70
N TYR A 200 5.78 -0.48 -15.81
CA TYR A 200 5.71 0.62 -14.84
C TYR A 200 4.75 1.68 -15.37
N PRO A 201 3.57 1.89 -14.76
CA PRO A 201 2.68 2.97 -15.15
C PRO A 201 3.22 4.35 -14.75
N LEU A 202 3.95 4.46 -13.63
CA LEU A 202 4.48 5.72 -13.12
C LEU A 202 5.51 6.33 -14.08
N GLY A 203 5.33 7.62 -14.40
CA GLY A 203 6.22 8.34 -15.32
C GLY A 203 6.15 7.88 -16.78
N ALA A 204 5.22 6.98 -17.13
CA ALA A 204 5.02 6.52 -18.50
C ALA A 204 4.03 7.42 -19.26
N MET A 205 4.03 7.30 -20.58
CA MET A 205 2.97 7.83 -21.43
C MET A 205 1.84 6.81 -21.47
N ILE A 206 0.62 7.22 -21.10
CA ILE A 206 -0.57 6.36 -21.10
C ILE A 206 -1.68 7.08 -21.85
N GLY A 207 -2.14 6.47 -22.95
CA GLY A 207 -3.17 7.08 -23.80
C GLY A 207 -2.75 8.43 -24.38
N GLY A 208 -1.48 8.60 -24.74
CA GLY A 208 -0.95 9.87 -25.25
C GLY A 208 -0.70 10.96 -24.20
N LYS A 209 -0.96 10.71 -22.91
CA LYS A 209 -0.71 11.66 -21.81
C LYS A 209 0.48 11.22 -20.96
N GLN A 210 1.36 12.16 -20.62
CA GLN A 210 2.50 11.92 -19.71
C GLN A 210 1.98 11.79 -18.27
N MET A 211 2.27 10.67 -17.63
CA MET A 211 1.86 10.40 -16.25
C MET A 211 2.88 10.94 -15.23
N PRO A 212 2.45 11.31 -14.01
CA PRO A 212 3.34 11.65 -12.92
C PRO A 212 4.18 10.44 -12.48
N SER A 213 5.34 10.71 -11.90
CA SER A 213 6.28 9.69 -11.40
C SER A 213 5.92 9.14 -10.01
N THR A 214 4.90 9.70 -9.35
CA THR A 214 4.43 9.33 -8.01
C THR A 214 2.90 9.32 -7.93
N GLY A 215 2.36 8.65 -6.91
CA GLY A 215 0.91 8.52 -6.68
C GLY A 215 0.23 7.46 -7.56
N ASP A 216 -1.08 7.26 -7.40
CA ASP A 216 -1.81 6.19 -8.10
C ASP A 216 -2.45 6.63 -9.43
N LEU A 217 -2.33 7.93 -9.78
CA LEU A 217 -2.97 8.51 -10.96
C LEU A 217 -2.63 7.77 -12.25
N ALA A 218 -1.39 7.31 -12.39
CA ALA A 218 -0.96 6.55 -13.57
C ALA A 218 -1.68 5.20 -13.71
N LYS A 219 -1.91 4.50 -12.58
CA LYS A 219 -2.64 3.23 -12.58
C LYS A 219 -4.12 3.44 -12.85
N ILE A 220 -4.72 4.46 -12.23
CA ILE A 220 -6.12 4.82 -12.43
C ILE A 220 -6.36 5.19 -13.89
N ASN A 221 -5.49 6.02 -14.49
CA ASN A 221 -5.57 6.37 -15.90
C ASN A 221 -5.41 5.13 -16.80
N MET A 222 -4.49 4.22 -16.47
CA MET A 222 -4.36 2.95 -17.18
C MET A 222 -5.65 2.12 -17.11
N LEU A 223 -6.24 1.95 -15.92
CA LEU A 223 -7.49 1.20 -15.74
C LEU A 223 -8.65 1.82 -16.54
N LYS A 224 -8.79 3.16 -16.50
CA LYS A 224 -9.81 3.91 -17.25
C LYS A 224 -9.67 3.67 -18.76
N VAL A 225 -8.47 3.88 -19.30
CA VAL A 225 -8.18 3.69 -20.71
C VAL A 225 -8.33 2.22 -21.14
N TRP A 226 -7.88 1.29 -20.31
CA TRP A 226 -7.98 -0.15 -20.56
C TRP A 226 -9.44 -0.62 -20.65
N LYS A 227 -10.28 -0.20 -19.69
CA LYS A 227 -11.72 -0.49 -19.68
C LYS A 227 -12.43 0.12 -20.90
N ALA A 228 -12.09 1.36 -21.25
CA ALA A 228 -12.65 2.03 -22.43
C ALA A 228 -12.29 1.32 -23.75
N LEU A 229 -11.18 0.59 -23.80
CA LEU A 229 -10.79 -0.22 -24.95
C LEU A 229 -11.36 -1.65 -24.92
N GLY A 230 -12.16 -1.99 -23.90
CA GLY A 230 -12.85 -3.28 -23.77
C GLY A 230 -12.02 -4.40 -23.16
N GLY A 231 -10.94 -4.08 -22.45
CA GLY A 231 -10.15 -5.07 -21.70
C GLY A 231 -10.78 -5.42 -20.35
N LYS A 232 -10.51 -6.64 -19.86
CA LYS A 232 -10.97 -7.10 -18.54
C LYS A 232 -10.07 -6.56 -17.43
N VAL A 233 -10.59 -6.41 -16.22
CA VAL A 233 -9.80 -6.04 -15.04
C VAL A 233 -9.97 -7.14 -14.00
N ASP A 234 -8.87 -7.76 -13.61
CA ASP A 234 -8.86 -8.73 -12.52
C ASP A 234 -8.51 -7.98 -11.23
N LEU A 235 -9.55 -7.53 -10.53
CA LEU A 235 -9.41 -7.01 -9.17
C LEU A 235 -9.17 -8.21 -8.24
N TYR A 236 -7.97 -8.31 -7.67
CA TYR A 236 -7.75 -9.13 -6.49
C TYR A 236 -8.52 -8.49 -5.32
N LEU A 237 -9.81 -8.81 -5.21
CA LEU A 237 -10.52 -8.75 -3.94
C LEU A 237 -10.01 -9.93 -3.09
N PRO A 238 -9.59 -9.73 -1.82
CA PRO A 238 -9.41 -10.83 -0.90
C PRO A 238 -10.68 -11.69 -0.92
N SER A 239 -10.51 -12.97 -1.19
CA SER A 239 -11.59 -13.94 -1.29
C SER A 239 -12.22 -14.18 0.08
N GLU A 240 -13.09 -13.27 0.51
CA GLU A 240 -13.93 -13.43 1.71
C GLU A 240 -15.21 -12.59 1.65
N ILE A 241 -15.75 -12.27 0.48
CA ILE A 241 -17.16 -11.84 0.34
C ILE A 241 -17.74 -12.44 -0.95
N LYS A 242 -17.99 -13.74 -0.93
CA LYS A 242 -18.99 -14.38 -1.80
C LYS A 242 -19.84 -15.29 -0.93
N GLY A 243 -20.84 -14.68 -0.29
CA GLY A 243 -21.87 -15.37 0.46
C GLY A 243 -23.11 -14.50 0.52
N LYS A 244 -24.14 -14.92 -0.24
CA LYS A 244 -25.54 -14.48 -0.22
C LYS A 244 -25.86 -13.09 -0.78
N SER A 245 -26.16 -13.08 -2.08
CA SER A 245 -27.16 -12.17 -2.64
C SER A 245 -28.54 -12.67 -2.21
N ASP A 246 -29.04 -12.16 -1.09
CA ASP A 246 -30.48 -12.10 -0.86
C ASP A 246 -30.91 -10.65 -1.09
N SER A 247 -31.51 -10.43 -2.25
CA SER A 247 -32.23 -9.21 -2.57
C SER A 247 -33.47 -9.12 -1.68
N GLN A 248 -33.32 -8.50 -0.51
CA GLN A 248 -34.42 -7.80 0.13
C GLN A 248 -34.19 -6.31 -0.09
N GLY A 249 -35.18 -5.66 -0.71
CA GLY A 249 -35.19 -4.22 -0.85
C GLY A 249 -35.14 -3.58 0.53
N LEU A 250 -33.97 -3.09 0.92
CA LEU A 250 -33.90 -2.05 1.93
C LEU A 250 -34.42 -0.78 1.27
N SER A 251 -35.58 -0.33 1.74
CA SER A 251 -35.99 1.06 1.61
C SER A 251 -34.79 1.96 1.98
N PRO A 252 -34.59 3.11 1.31
CA PRO A 252 -33.53 4.02 1.66
C PRO A 252 -33.67 4.34 3.16
N PRO A 253 -32.58 4.21 3.93
CA PRO A 253 -32.68 4.49 5.34
C PRO A 253 -33.06 5.95 5.58
N ASN A 254 -33.95 6.15 6.55
CA ASN A 254 -34.30 7.44 7.12
C ASN A 254 -33.00 8.25 7.36
N PRO A 255 -32.87 9.51 6.91
CA PRO A 255 -31.64 10.27 7.09
C PRO A 255 -31.42 10.45 8.58
N ALA A 256 -30.49 9.68 9.14
CA ALA A 256 -30.00 9.93 10.46
C ALA A 256 -29.16 11.20 10.38
N SER A 257 -29.69 12.25 10.98
CA SER A 257 -29.10 13.57 10.91
C SER A 257 -28.19 13.80 12.12
N MET A 258 -27.05 14.42 11.85
CA MET A 258 -26.18 15.00 12.88
C MET A 258 -26.93 15.97 13.81
N ASP A 259 -28.14 16.41 13.44
CA ASP A 259 -28.98 17.34 14.18
C ASP A 259 -29.28 16.89 15.62
N ASN A 260 -29.20 15.59 15.90
CA ASN A 260 -29.49 15.03 17.22
C ASN A 260 -28.24 14.72 18.08
N LEU A 261 -27.04 14.94 17.54
CA LEU A 261 -25.78 14.71 18.24
C LEU A 261 -25.13 16.03 18.66
N ASN A 262 -24.79 16.14 19.93
CA ASN A 262 -24.05 17.26 20.51
C ASN A 262 -22.68 16.78 20.98
N PHE A 263 -21.63 17.49 20.57
CA PHE A 263 -20.24 17.21 20.94
C PHE A 263 -19.73 18.24 21.93
N ILE A 264 -19.07 17.75 22.98
CA ILE A 264 -18.27 18.56 23.90
C ILE A 264 -16.81 18.23 23.62
N LEU A 265 -16.10 19.17 23.03
CA LEU A 265 -14.67 19.10 22.71
C LEU A 265 -13.89 19.76 23.84
N ILE A 266 -13.04 18.99 24.53
CA ILE A 266 -12.22 19.49 25.62
C ILE A 266 -10.74 19.26 25.38
N ASP A 267 -9.93 20.25 25.76
CA ASP A 267 -8.49 20.11 25.89
C ASP A 267 -7.96 21.09 26.92
N ARG A 268 -6.86 20.75 27.58
CA ARG A 268 -6.16 21.64 28.52
C ARG A 268 -5.42 22.78 27.82
N SER A 269 -5.11 22.61 26.54
CA SER A 269 -4.40 23.58 25.71
C SER A 269 -5.38 24.53 25.02
N GLY A 270 -5.23 25.83 25.26
CA GLY A 270 -5.96 26.86 24.51
C GLY A 270 -5.70 26.76 23.00
N ASP A 271 -4.47 26.42 22.60
CA ASP A 271 -4.06 26.35 21.19
C ASP A 271 -4.92 25.36 20.38
N LEU A 272 -5.21 24.17 20.93
CA LEU A 272 -6.07 23.22 20.24
C LEU A 272 -7.51 23.70 20.14
N VAL A 273 -8.02 24.30 21.21
CA VAL A 273 -9.39 24.80 21.25
C VAL A 273 -9.57 25.94 20.25
N ASP A 274 -8.58 26.83 20.12
CA ASP A 274 -8.59 27.91 19.13
C ASP A 274 -8.45 27.40 17.69
N GLU A 275 -7.63 26.37 17.46
CA GLU A 275 -7.54 25.71 16.16
C GLU A 275 -8.84 24.98 15.79
N TRP A 276 -9.54 24.36 16.76
CA TRP A 276 -10.89 23.80 16.53
C TRP A 276 -11.88 24.89 16.13
N ARG A 277 -11.96 26.00 16.88
CA ARG A 277 -12.85 27.13 16.54
C ARG A 277 -12.58 27.61 15.12
N THR A 278 -11.31 27.79 14.76
CA THR A 278 -10.89 28.23 13.43
C THR A 278 -11.25 27.22 12.34
N ALA A 279 -10.98 25.94 12.55
CA ALA A 279 -11.23 24.89 11.57
C ALA A 279 -12.73 24.64 11.34
N PHE A 280 -13.52 24.58 12.41
CA PHE A 280 -14.96 24.35 12.32
C PHE A 280 -15.67 25.55 11.71
N ALA A 281 -15.34 26.78 12.10
CA ALA A 281 -15.89 27.98 11.47
C ALA A 281 -15.61 28.05 9.96
N LYS A 282 -14.46 27.50 9.53
CA LYS A 282 -14.05 27.48 8.13
C LYS A 282 -14.74 26.40 7.28
N HIS A 283 -14.90 25.19 7.83
CA HIS A 283 -15.26 24.02 7.03
C HIS A 283 -16.64 23.44 7.32
N VAL A 284 -17.13 23.55 8.56
CA VAL A 284 -18.37 22.89 8.98
C VAL A 284 -19.55 23.82 8.70
N PRO A 285 -20.68 23.33 8.16
CA PRO A 285 -21.87 24.14 7.93
C PRO A 285 -22.37 24.80 9.23
N GLY A 286 -22.83 26.06 9.13
CA GLY A 286 -23.17 26.88 10.31
C GLY A 286 -24.22 26.25 11.24
N GLU A 287 -25.21 25.54 10.69
CA GLU A 287 -26.22 24.80 11.45
C GLU A 287 -25.62 23.66 12.29
N ILE A 288 -24.59 22.98 11.76
CA ILE A 288 -23.89 21.89 12.45
C ILE A 288 -22.88 22.44 13.47
N GLN A 289 -22.32 23.64 13.25
CA GLN A 289 -21.37 24.23 14.21
C GLN A 289 -21.95 24.39 15.61
N ALA A 290 -23.26 24.69 15.72
CA ALA A 290 -23.95 24.83 17.00
C ALA A 290 -23.92 23.55 17.87
N ASN A 291 -23.74 22.39 17.23
CA ASN A 291 -23.67 21.10 17.91
C ASN A 291 -22.29 20.83 18.53
N PHE A 292 -21.30 21.71 18.35
CA PHE A 292 -19.94 21.52 18.87
C PHE A 292 -19.59 22.59 19.90
N LYS A 293 -19.64 22.22 21.19
CA LYS A 293 -19.18 23.06 22.29
C LYS A 293 -17.70 22.81 22.56
N MET A 294 -16.87 23.84 22.47
CA MET A 294 -15.40 23.74 22.61
C MET A 294 -14.92 24.49 23.86
N ILE A 295 -14.34 23.76 24.81
CA ILE A 295 -13.99 24.27 26.14
C ILE A 295 -12.52 23.97 26.45
N THR A 296 -11.78 24.99 26.86
CA THR A 296 -10.42 24.80 27.40
C THR A 296 -10.54 24.38 28.87
N THR A 297 -10.46 23.07 29.14
CA THR A 297 -10.69 22.50 30.48
C THR A 297 -10.09 21.09 30.60
N LEU A 298 -9.97 20.60 31.83
CA LEU A 298 -9.69 19.19 32.13
C LEU A 298 -11.00 18.40 32.29
N LEU A 299 -10.92 17.08 32.11
CA LEU A 299 -12.06 16.18 32.35
C LEU A 299 -12.57 16.28 33.79
N SER A 300 -11.66 16.34 34.76
CA SER A 300 -11.95 16.47 36.19
C SER A 300 -12.68 17.77 36.55
N ASP A 301 -12.53 18.80 35.72
CA ASP A 301 -12.99 20.16 36.01
C ASP A 301 -14.32 20.47 35.29
N LEU A 302 -14.95 19.45 34.69
CA LEU A 302 -16.27 19.61 34.08
C LEU A 302 -17.36 19.74 35.15
N GLU A 303 -18.14 20.81 35.03
CA GLU A 303 -19.23 21.13 35.96
C GLU A 303 -20.59 21.17 35.25
N GLY A 304 -21.66 21.28 36.03
CA GLY A 304 -23.01 21.51 35.53
C GLY A 304 -23.49 20.44 34.53
N GLU A 305 -24.04 20.88 33.40
CA GLU A 305 -24.54 20.01 32.34
C GLU A 305 -23.45 19.42 31.44
N ASP A 306 -22.24 19.95 31.47
CA ASP A 306 -21.13 19.49 30.64
C ASP A 306 -20.50 18.20 31.21
N LYS A 307 -20.66 17.96 32.52
CA LYS A 307 -20.23 16.72 33.15
C LYS A 307 -21.10 15.51 32.79
N ILE A 308 -22.30 15.72 32.24
CA ILE A 308 -23.24 14.64 31.91
C ILE A 308 -23.17 14.39 30.40
N PHE A 309 -22.83 13.17 29.99
CA PHE A 309 -22.72 12.77 28.59
C PHE A 309 -23.05 11.28 28.42
N ASP A 310 -23.50 10.86 27.24
CA ASP A 310 -23.88 9.47 26.97
C ASP A 310 -22.69 8.63 26.51
N CYS A 311 -21.74 9.26 25.82
CA CYS A 311 -20.57 8.60 25.25
C CYS A 311 -19.32 9.44 25.46
N ILE A 312 -18.20 8.80 25.79
CA ILE A 312 -16.88 9.43 25.83
C ILE A 312 -15.94 8.80 24.81
N VAL A 313 -15.21 9.62 24.07
CA VAL A 313 -14.26 9.16 23.04
C VAL A 313 -12.90 8.93 23.67
N SER A 314 -12.32 7.76 23.42
CA SER A 314 -10.97 7.40 23.85
C SER A 314 -10.03 7.32 22.64
N PRO A 315 -9.06 8.25 22.49
CA PRO A 315 -8.06 8.24 21.42
C PRO A 315 -6.95 7.20 21.63
N ALA A 316 -7.34 5.95 21.93
CA ALA A 316 -6.51 4.87 22.45
C ALA A 316 -5.39 4.38 21.51
N ASN A 317 -4.70 3.33 21.95
CA ASN A 317 -3.92 2.44 21.09
C ASN A 317 -4.77 1.24 20.60
N SER A 318 -4.27 0.51 19.59
CA SER A 318 -4.97 -0.61 18.96
C SER A 318 -5.34 -1.77 19.89
N TYR A 319 -4.73 -1.85 21.07
CA TYR A 319 -4.99 -2.90 22.06
C TYR A 319 -5.93 -2.44 23.18
N GLY A 320 -6.54 -1.26 23.05
CA GLY A 320 -7.54 -0.74 24.00
C GLY A 320 -7.01 -0.52 25.41
N ARG A 321 -5.71 -0.27 25.55
CA ARG A 321 -5.08 0.03 26.85
C ARG A 321 -5.31 1.51 27.19
N LEU A 322 -5.92 1.77 28.35
CA LEU A 322 -6.41 3.09 28.77
C LEU A 322 -5.62 3.65 29.95
N ASP A 323 -4.29 3.69 29.84
CA ASP A 323 -3.37 4.01 30.94
C ASP A 323 -2.47 5.22 30.68
N GLY A 324 -2.74 6.01 29.64
CA GLY A 324 -1.92 7.16 29.26
C GLY A 324 -2.73 8.38 28.86
N GLY A 325 -2.20 9.57 29.15
CA GLY A 325 -2.78 10.84 28.73
C GLY A 325 -4.25 10.97 29.14
N PHE A 326 -5.10 11.37 28.20
CA PHE A 326 -6.55 11.49 28.42
C PHE A 326 -7.21 10.15 28.80
N ASP A 327 -6.73 9.04 28.25
CA ASP A 327 -7.35 7.72 28.49
C ASP A 327 -7.23 7.28 29.95
N TYR A 328 -6.13 7.64 30.64
CA TYR A 328 -5.99 7.39 32.07
C TYR A 328 -7.07 8.12 32.87
N PHE A 329 -7.24 9.43 32.63
CA PHE A 329 -8.24 10.22 33.35
C PHE A 329 -9.66 9.80 33.01
N LEU A 330 -9.93 9.36 31.78
CA LEU A 330 -11.20 8.74 31.41
C LEU A 330 -11.46 7.48 32.23
N ALA A 331 -10.48 6.58 32.32
CA ALA A 331 -10.63 5.32 33.06
C ALA A 331 -10.82 5.59 34.57
N GLU A 332 -10.03 6.48 35.14
CA GLU A 332 -10.13 6.94 36.54
C GLU A 332 -11.49 7.59 36.84
N THR A 333 -12.00 8.40 35.90
CA THR A 333 -13.29 9.09 36.04
C THR A 333 -14.47 8.11 36.01
N LEU A 334 -14.40 7.06 35.18
CA LEU A 334 -15.45 6.06 35.09
C LEU A 334 -15.40 5.05 36.25
N SER A 335 -14.21 4.61 36.64
CA SER A 335 -13.99 3.55 37.63
C SER A 335 -12.88 3.96 38.61
N PRO A 336 -13.15 4.90 39.54
CA PRO A 336 -12.13 5.44 40.44
C PRO A 336 -11.53 4.40 41.38
N ASP A 337 -12.29 3.36 41.72
CA ASP A 337 -11.84 2.28 42.63
C ASP A 337 -11.00 1.20 41.92
N ASP A 338 -11.15 1.04 40.59
CA ASP A 338 -10.39 0.10 39.77
C ASP A 338 -10.24 0.63 38.34
N VAL A 339 -9.21 1.44 38.10
CA VAL A 339 -8.91 2.04 36.79
C VAL A 339 -8.68 0.97 35.72
N ASP A 340 -8.07 -0.16 36.09
CA ASP A 340 -7.75 -1.25 35.18
C ASP A 340 -9.00 -2.02 34.70
N ALA A 341 -10.10 -1.96 35.46
CA ALA A 341 -11.38 -2.57 35.05
C ALA A 341 -11.86 -2.03 33.70
N VAL A 342 -11.66 -0.74 33.44
CA VAL A 342 -12.08 -0.10 32.19
C VAL A 342 -11.28 -0.64 31.01
N THR A 343 -9.97 -0.79 31.16
CA THR A 343 -9.10 -1.42 30.15
C THR A 343 -9.51 -2.86 29.88
N LYS A 344 -9.71 -3.68 30.93
CA LYS A 344 -10.09 -5.09 30.79
C LYS A 344 -11.44 -5.23 30.07
N HIS A 345 -12.41 -4.38 30.41
CA HIS A 345 -13.73 -4.37 29.78
C HIS A 345 -13.63 -4.00 28.29
N ALA A 346 -12.95 -2.90 27.97
CA ALA A 346 -12.64 -2.47 26.61
C ALA A 346 -11.98 -3.59 25.78
N GLN A 347 -10.95 -4.24 26.34
CA GLN A 347 -10.25 -5.35 25.70
C GLN A 347 -11.14 -6.57 25.47
N SER A 348 -12.09 -6.85 26.37
CA SER A 348 -13.05 -7.95 26.18
C SER A 348 -13.94 -7.71 24.96
N ILE A 349 -14.38 -6.46 24.74
CA ILE A 349 -15.18 -6.06 23.57
C ILE A 349 -14.31 -6.09 22.31
N LEU A 350 -13.08 -5.58 22.37
CA LEU A 350 -12.12 -5.69 21.27
C LEU A 350 -11.81 -7.14 20.90
N TYR A 351 -11.74 -8.06 21.86
CA TYR A 351 -11.56 -9.48 21.57
C TYR A 351 -12.75 -10.06 20.82
N LYS A 352 -13.98 -9.75 21.26
CA LYS A 352 -15.20 -10.21 20.61
C LYS A 352 -15.32 -9.68 19.18
N LYS A 353 -15.05 -8.38 18.95
CA LYS A 353 -15.24 -7.72 17.64
C LYS A 353 -14.04 -7.87 16.69
N TRP A 354 -12.82 -7.75 17.23
CA TRP A 354 -11.59 -7.61 16.44
C TRP A 354 -10.51 -8.63 16.78
N ARG A 355 -10.82 -9.65 17.60
CA ARG A 355 -9.83 -10.60 18.13
C ARG A 355 -8.66 -9.92 18.85
N GLY A 356 -8.93 -8.76 19.46
CA GLY A 356 -8.01 -8.06 20.36
C GLY A 356 -7.16 -6.97 19.71
N TYR A 357 -7.36 -6.68 18.42
CA TYR A 357 -6.61 -5.65 17.70
C TYR A 357 -7.54 -4.77 16.85
N ALA A 358 -7.79 -3.53 17.27
CA ALA A 358 -8.49 -2.54 16.46
C ALA A 358 -7.50 -1.72 15.62
N PRO A 359 -7.56 -1.77 14.27
CA PRO A 359 -6.64 -1.00 13.43
C PRO A 359 -6.74 0.51 13.69
N PRO A 360 -5.62 1.27 13.65
CA PRO A 360 -5.67 2.72 13.81
C PRO A 360 -6.58 3.39 12.78
N GLY A 361 -7.37 4.38 13.22
CA GLY A 361 -8.35 5.09 12.39
C GLY A 361 -9.73 4.44 12.35
N THR A 362 -9.95 3.35 13.08
CA THR A 362 -11.28 2.74 13.28
C THR A 362 -11.96 3.30 14.53
N CYS A 363 -13.23 2.97 14.74
CA CYS A 363 -13.94 3.23 15.99
C CYS A 363 -14.70 1.97 16.46
N THR A 364 -14.66 1.71 17.76
CA THR A 364 -15.41 0.62 18.40
C THR A 364 -16.23 1.15 19.56
N MET A 365 -17.55 1.01 19.46
CA MET A 365 -18.46 1.26 20.56
C MET A 365 -18.30 0.18 21.63
N VAL A 366 -17.99 0.59 22.84
CA VAL A 366 -17.88 -0.25 24.04
C VAL A 366 -19.04 0.11 24.96
N PRO A 367 -20.10 -0.71 25.02
CA PRO A 367 -21.17 -0.49 26.00
C PRO A 367 -20.61 -0.69 27.40
N LEU A 368 -21.00 0.20 28.34
CA LEU A 368 -20.64 0.07 29.74
C LEU A 368 -21.58 -0.87 30.50
N GLU A 369 -22.75 -1.18 29.94
CA GLU A 369 -23.67 -2.16 30.51
C GLU A 369 -22.96 -3.50 30.79
N GLY A 370 -23.20 -4.04 32.00
CA GLY A 370 -22.55 -5.27 32.48
C GLY A 370 -21.14 -5.06 33.04
N SER A 371 -20.61 -3.84 33.07
CA SER A 371 -19.37 -3.53 33.80
C SER A 371 -19.66 -3.14 35.27
N SER A 372 -18.64 -3.20 36.12
CA SER A 372 -18.71 -2.74 37.52
C SER A 372 -18.88 -1.23 37.67
N PHE A 373 -18.69 -0.47 36.59
CA PHE A 373 -18.65 1.00 36.56
C PHE A 373 -19.71 1.60 35.62
N HIS A 374 -20.77 0.83 35.31
CA HIS A 374 -21.85 1.29 34.45
C HIS A 374 -22.67 2.43 35.09
N GLU A 375 -22.82 2.44 36.42
CA GLU A 375 -23.42 3.54 37.18
C GLU A 375 -22.38 4.60 37.58
N ASN A 376 -21.76 5.24 36.59
CA ASN A 376 -20.79 6.32 36.83
C ASN A 376 -21.46 7.69 37.02
N ALA A 377 -20.75 8.62 37.67
CA ALA A 377 -21.24 9.97 37.99
C ALA A 377 -21.60 10.82 36.76
N HIS A 378 -21.12 10.45 35.57
CA HIS A 378 -21.31 11.17 34.33
C HIS A 378 -22.53 10.70 33.52
N LYS A 379 -23.22 9.64 33.99
CA LYS A 379 -24.30 8.94 33.25
C LYS A 379 -23.84 8.43 31.87
N CYS A 380 -22.53 8.20 31.73
CA CYS A 380 -21.92 7.67 30.53
C CYS A 380 -22.34 6.22 30.33
N SER A 381 -22.76 5.86 29.13
CA SER A 381 -23.21 4.50 28.78
C SER A 381 -22.28 3.84 27.77
N TYR A 382 -21.41 4.60 27.10
CA TYR A 382 -20.52 4.08 26.05
C TYR A 382 -19.13 4.72 26.08
N ILE A 383 -18.11 3.93 25.76
CA ILE A 383 -16.81 4.45 25.31
C ILE A 383 -16.71 4.23 23.81
N ALA A 384 -16.40 5.27 23.04
CA ALA A 384 -16.04 5.16 21.64
C ALA A 384 -14.51 5.04 21.52
N LEU A 385 -14.00 3.80 21.44
CA LEU A 385 -12.56 3.54 21.28
C LEU A 385 -12.13 3.88 19.85
N CYS A 386 -11.32 4.93 19.71
CA CYS A 386 -10.80 5.42 18.44
C CYS A 386 -9.26 5.27 18.43
N PRO A 387 -8.71 4.07 18.15
CA PRO A 387 -7.27 3.88 18.16
C PRO A 387 -6.58 4.82 17.17
N THR A 388 -5.62 5.61 17.65
CA THR A 388 -4.83 6.52 16.81
C THR A 388 -3.44 5.97 16.50
N MET A 389 -3.04 4.90 17.17
CA MET A 389 -1.73 4.26 17.03
C MET A 389 -1.80 2.78 17.42
N ARG A 390 -0.82 1.98 17.00
CA ARG A 390 -0.77 0.56 17.36
C ARG A 390 -0.40 0.39 18.83
N VAL A 391 0.70 1.00 19.20
CA VAL A 391 1.23 1.17 20.56
C VAL A 391 1.60 2.65 20.72
N PRO A 392 1.79 3.15 21.96
CA PRO A 392 2.26 4.51 22.18
C PRO A 392 3.50 4.88 21.34
N GLU A 393 3.31 5.65 20.27
CA GLU A 393 4.38 6.11 19.37
C GLU A 393 3.98 7.36 18.59
N ARG A 394 4.95 8.02 17.96
CA ARG A 394 4.67 9.12 17.01
C ARG A 394 4.07 8.58 15.72
N VAL A 395 2.93 9.15 15.32
CA VAL A 395 2.16 8.72 14.13
C VAL A 395 2.10 9.79 13.03
N THR A 396 3.01 10.75 13.03
CA THR A 396 3.09 11.79 11.98
C THR A 396 3.28 11.25 10.56
N TRP A 397 3.77 10.01 10.43
CA TRP A 397 3.85 9.27 9.17
C TRP A 397 2.47 8.94 8.59
N ASN A 398 1.46 8.73 9.45
CA ASN A 398 0.09 8.52 9.04
C ASN A 398 -0.59 9.87 8.86
N ARG A 399 -0.69 10.29 7.59
CA ARG A 399 -1.06 11.67 7.26
C ARG A 399 -2.52 12.00 7.51
N GLU A 400 -3.40 11.01 7.65
CA GLU A 400 -4.86 11.16 7.69
C GLU A 400 -5.49 10.40 8.86
N ILE A 401 -4.69 10.06 9.88
CA ILE A 401 -5.16 9.29 11.03
C ILE A 401 -6.32 9.98 11.77
N VAL A 402 -6.27 11.30 11.88
CA VAL A 402 -7.31 12.08 12.57
C VAL A 402 -8.60 12.11 11.76
N TYR A 403 -8.49 12.37 10.45
CA TYR A 403 -9.65 12.34 9.54
C TYR A 403 -10.36 10.99 9.61
N ASN A 404 -9.60 9.89 9.46
CA ASN A 404 -10.15 8.54 9.46
C ASN A 404 -10.77 8.16 10.82
N ALA A 405 -10.13 8.52 11.92
CA ALA A 405 -10.66 8.25 13.26
C ALA A 405 -11.96 9.04 13.52
N MET A 406 -12.01 10.33 13.16
CA MET A 406 -13.21 11.15 13.31
C MET A 406 -14.34 10.65 12.41
N TRP A 407 -14.05 10.30 11.15
CA TRP A 407 -15.03 9.70 10.24
C TRP A 407 -15.60 8.39 10.80
N SER A 408 -14.73 7.49 11.25
CA SER A 408 -15.15 6.21 11.83
C SER A 408 -15.97 6.39 13.11
N LEU A 409 -15.66 7.39 13.93
CA LEU A 409 -16.46 7.76 15.11
C LEU A 409 -17.88 8.15 14.69
N LEU A 410 -18.02 9.07 13.74
CA LEU A 410 -19.33 9.54 13.26
C LEU A 410 -20.15 8.39 12.67
N VAL A 411 -19.54 7.54 11.84
CA VAL A 411 -20.19 6.33 11.30
C VAL A 411 -20.65 5.39 12.42
N SER A 412 -19.82 5.18 13.45
CA SER A 412 -20.16 4.28 14.56
C SER A 412 -21.32 4.81 15.39
N LEU A 413 -21.35 6.12 15.64
CA LEU A 413 -22.45 6.78 16.35
C LEU A 413 -23.75 6.72 15.55
N ASP A 414 -23.69 6.98 14.24
CA ASP A 414 -24.84 6.86 13.33
C ASP A 414 -25.43 5.45 13.34
N GLN A 415 -24.58 4.45 13.11
CA GLN A 415 -25.00 3.04 13.09
C GLN A 415 -25.60 2.61 14.42
N HIS A 416 -24.99 3.02 15.54
CA HIS A 416 -25.50 2.72 16.88
C HIS A 416 -26.86 3.35 17.12
N ASN A 417 -27.04 4.63 16.78
CA ASN A 417 -28.30 5.32 17.00
C ASN A 417 -29.43 4.79 16.09
N ARG A 418 -29.08 4.24 14.92
CA ARG A 418 -30.05 3.67 13.97
C ARG A 418 -30.41 2.22 14.25
N SER A 419 -29.57 1.45 14.94
CA SER A 419 -29.90 0.07 15.29
C SER A 419 -31.00 -0.01 16.36
N GLU A 420 -31.24 1.09 17.09
CA GLU A 420 -32.13 1.13 18.27
C GLU A 420 -31.74 0.10 19.36
N GLU A 421 -30.52 -0.45 19.27
CA GLU A 421 -29.98 -1.40 20.22
C GLU A 421 -29.29 -0.66 21.36
N GLY A 422 -29.93 -0.63 22.53
CA GLY A 422 -29.41 0.02 23.72
C GLY A 422 -29.79 1.50 23.80
N LYS A 423 -29.05 2.26 24.62
CA LYS A 423 -29.38 3.66 24.88
C LYS A 423 -28.92 4.54 23.71
N CYS A 424 -29.82 5.37 23.20
CA CYS A 424 -29.52 6.39 22.19
C CYS A 424 -28.46 7.37 22.71
N ILE A 425 -27.45 7.66 21.88
CA ILE A 425 -26.36 8.59 22.20
C ILE A 425 -26.73 9.97 21.66
N ARG A 426 -26.84 10.96 22.56
CA ARG A 426 -27.16 12.36 22.22
C ARG A 426 -25.99 13.30 22.49
N LYS A 427 -25.22 13.03 23.54
CA LYS A 427 -24.11 13.90 23.96
C LYS A 427 -22.80 13.12 24.04
N VAL A 428 -21.81 13.56 23.25
CA VAL A 428 -20.51 12.91 23.09
C VAL A 428 -19.40 13.82 23.62
N LEU A 429 -18.64 13.36 24.60
CA LEU A 429 -17.45 14.06 25.09
C LEU A 429 -16.21 13.53 24.38
N MET A 430 -15.33 14.42 23.91
CA MET A 430 -14.08 14.01 23.26
C MET A 430 -12.93 15.01 23.44
N THR A 431 -11.73 14.54 23.17
CA THR A 431 -10.50 15.36 23.12
C THR A 431 -9.81 15.27 21.75
N GLY A 432 -8.66 15.92 21.61
CA GLY A 432 -7.82 15.87 20.40
C GLY A 432 -7.34 14.46 20.06
N LEU A 433 -7.45 14.09 18.79
CA LEU A 433 -7.02 12.79 18.29
C LEU A 433 -5.54 12.83 17.86
N GLY A 434 -4.72 11.91 18.37
CA GLY A 434 -3.34 11.70 17.91
C GLY A 434 -2.33 12.81 18.24
N ILE A 435 -2.68 13.78 19.11
CA ILE A 435 -1.82 14.94 19.38
C ILE A 435 -0.62 14.59 20.26
N ALA A 436 -0.84 14.26 21.54
CA ALA A 436 0.23 14.18 22.55
C ALA A 436 1.33 13.17 22.18
N THR A 437 1.14 11.89 22.49
CA THR A 437 2.10 10.83 22.13
C THR A 437 2.25 10.70 20.62
N GLY A 438 1.16 10.92 19.88
CA GLY A 438 1.10 10.76 18.44
C GLY A 438 1.85 11.83 17.64
N GLY A 439 2.14 12.99 18.24
CA GLY A 439 2.87 14.08 17.62
C GLY A 439 2.13 14.81 16.49
N ILE A 440 0.81 14.65 16.36
CA ILE A 440 0.02 15.43 15.41
C ILE A 440 -0.14 16.87 15.94
N SER A 441 0.09 17.87 15.09
CA SER A 441 -0.08 19.27 15.48
C SER A 441 -1.54 19.60 15.78
N ALA A 442 -1.78 20.54 16.71
CA ALA A 442 -3.13 20.98 17.06
C ALA A 442 -3.93 21.44 15.84
N LYS A 443 -3.28 22.24 14.98
CA LYS A 443 -3.81 22.70 13.70
C LYS A 443 -4.20 21.55 12.77
N LYS A 444 -3.33 20.56 12.57
CA LYS A 444 -3.64 19.40 11.72
C LYS A 444 -4.80 18.58 12.27
N CYS A 445 -4.81 18.36 13.60
CA CYS A 445 -5.90 17.65 14.28
C CYS A 445 -7.23 18.36 14.03
N ALA A 446 -7.30 19.66 14.34
CA ALA A 446 -8.52 20.44 14.17
C ALA A 446 -9.02 20.50 12.72
N GLN A 447 -8.12 20.74 11.76
CA GLN A 447 -8.47 20.77 10.33
C GLN A 447 -9.03 19.43 9.86
N GLN A 448 -8.41 18.31 10.24
CA GLN A 448 -8.89 16.99 9.82
C GLN A 448 -10.20 16.58 10.48
N MET A 449 -10.41 16.93 11.76
CA MET A 449 -11.69 16.70 12.43
C MET A 449 -12.82 17.49 11.75
N ALA A 450 -12.60 18.77 11.47
CA ALA A 450 -13.59 19.63 10.82
C ALA A 450 -13.93 19.16 9.39
N LEU A 451 -12.93 18.74 8.61
CA LEU A 451 -13.14 18.18 7.28
C LEU A 451 -13.94 16.86 7.34
N ALA A 452 -13.60 15.95 8.27
CA ALA A 452 -14.35 14.71 8.44
C ALA A 452 -15.82 14.96 8.81
N VAL A 453 -16.09 15.93 9.69
CA VAL A 453 -17.48 16.34 10.04
C VAL A 453 -18.21 16.91 8.82
N ARG A 454 -17.59 17.85 8.10
CA ARG A 454 -18.17 18.44 6.88
C ARG A 454 -18.53 17.36 5.86
N ASP A 455 -17.57 16.48 5.58
CA ASP A 455 -17.70 15.44 4.56
C ASP A 455 -18.76 14.41 4.97
N PHE A 456 -18.85 14.09 6.27
CA PHE A 456 -19.85 13.16 6.78
C PHE A 456 -21.27 13.74 6.70
N VAL A 457 -21.43 15.03 7.04
CA VAL A 457 -22.71 15.74 6.89
C VAL A 457 -23.14 15.76 5.43
N ASP A 458 -22.21 16.05 4.51
CA ASP A 458 -22.48 16.02 3.09
C ASP A 458 -22.88 14.60 2.61
N ALA A 459 -22.25 13.56 3.15
CA ALA A 459 -22.61 12.17 2.88
C ALA A 459 -24.03 11.81 3.34
N CYS A 460 -24.45 12.30 4.51
CA CYS A 460 -25.82 12.13 5.01
C CYS A 460 -26.84 12.89 4.15
N ALA A 461 -26.49 14.09 3.68
CA ALA A 461 -27.38 14.93 2.87
C ALA A 461 -27.52 14.43 1.42
N ASN A 462 -26.46 13.82 0.87
CA ASN A 462 -26.38 13.45 -0.55
C ASN A 462 -26.14 11.94 -0.75
N PRO A 463 -27.04 11.05 -0.27
CA PRO A 463 -26.81 9.60 -0.25
C PRO A 463 -26.68 8.98 -1.66
N GLU A 464 -27.38 9.50 -2.66
CA GLU A 464 -27.28 9.00 -4.04
C GLU A 464 -25.88 9.21 -4.62
N GLN A 465 -25.29 10.37 -4.37
CA GLN A 465 -23.92 10.69 -4.78
C GLN A 465 -22.92 9.82 -4.01
N TRP A 466 -23.00 9.81 -2.67
CA TRP A 466 -22.02 9.13 -1.82
C TRP A 466 -22.06 7.60 -1.91
N SER A 467 -23.21 7.02 -2.28
CA SER A 467 -23.34 5.58 -2.52
C SER A 467 -22.80 5.12 -3.88
N SER A 468 -22.45 6.05 -4.78
CA SER A 468 -22.02 5.73 -6.15
C SER A 468 -20.91 6.64 -6.69
N MET A 469 -20.08 7.21 -5.82
CA MET A 469 -19.03 8.15 -6.20
C MET A 469 -18.06 7.59 -7.25
N GLU A 470 -17.80 8.40 -8.28
CA GLU A 470 -16.69 8.21 -9.20
C GLU A 470 -15.45 9.02 -8.73
N TRP A 471 -14.31 8.83 -9.39
CA TRP A 471 -13.08 9.52 -9.00
C TRP A 471 -13.20 11.04 -9.06
N ASP A 472 -13.92 11.57 -10.05
CA ASP A 472 -14.07 13.02 -10.20
C ASP A 472 -14.89 13.63 -9.03
N ASP A 473 -15.77 12.85 -8.40
CA ASP A 473 -16.52 13.24 -7.20
C ASP A 473 -15.68 13.12 -5.92
N ALA A 474 -14.87 12.06 -5.80
CA ALA A 474 -14.06 11.80 -4.61
C ALA A 474 -12.79 12.66 -4.51
N LEU A 475 -12.23 13.07 -5.66
CA LEU A 475 -10.97 13.81 -5.73
C LEU A 475 -10.99 15.16 -4.97
N PRO A 476 -12.06 15.99 -5.04
CA PRO A 476 -12.17 17.21 -4.25
C PRO A 476 -12.02 16.99 -2.73
N TYR A 477 -12.75 16.04 -2.15
CA TYR A 477 -12.66 15.70 -0.71
C TYR A 477 -11.25 15.26 -0.34
N ALA A 478 -10.69 14.35 -1.13
CA ALA A 478 -9.32 13.87 -0.93
C ALA A 478 -8.29 15.00 -1.01
N GLU A 479 -8.47 15.97 -1.92
CA GLU A 479 -7.55 17.10 -2.08
C GLU A 479 -7.61 18.07 -0.89
N ASP A 480 -8.80 18.30 -0.33
CA ASP A 480 -8.95 19.11 0.88
C ASP A 480 -8.22 18.49 2.07
N VAL A 481 -8.34 17.18 2.26
CA VAL A 481 -7.58 16.47 3.31
C VAL A 481 -6.08 16.52 3.01
N ARG A 482 -5.64 16.36 1.76
CA ARG A 482 -4.21 16.46 1.37
C ARG A 482 -3.57 17.80 1.70
N LYS A 483 -4.32 18.91 1.66
CA LYS A 483 -3.81 20.23 2.05
C LYS A 483 -3.35 20.25 3.53
N THR A 484 -3.90 19.38 4.37
CA THR A 484 -3.53 19.26 5.79
C THR A 484 -2.25 18.45 6.02
N HIS A 485 -1.72 17.75 5.01
CA HIS A 485 -0.61 16.82 5.20
C HIS A 485 0.69 17.48 5.67
N LYS A 486 0.87 18.76 5.32
CA LYS A 486 2.07 19.57 5.63
C LYS A 486 1.96 20.35 6.95
N LEU A 487 0.79 20.30 7.61
CA LEU A 487 0.51 20.99 8.87
C LEU A 487 1.10 20.26 10.08
#